data_AF-A0A839VN40-F1
#
_entry.id   AF-A0A839VN40-F1
#
_cell.length_a   1.000
_cell.length_b   1.000
_cell.length_c   1.000
_cell.angle_alpha   90.00
_cell.angle_beta   90.00
_cell.angle_gamma   90.00
#
_symmetry.space_group_name_H-M   'P 1'
#
loop_
_entity.id
_entity.type
_entity.pdbx_description
1 polymer ?
#
loop_
_entity_poly.entity_id
_entity_poly.type
_entity_poly.pdbx_seq_one_letter_code
_entity_poly.pdbx_strand_id
1 'polypeptide(L)'
;MTTTRSKRWNGNIETLKSDYLTGVIGQMETYGEKVQFALVTSGNGPRYELTNSAGKKMAFDGNHHLHHPEAAEFAPGNATGSFTIEQIKLAKAGALKPARTSSGRVTRATGPRGPSAATRAKDLVDTEKYEYFKANRGTLPDTIGEHSTEITALMRGGMSAEQAFGEVLKKYF
;
A
#
# COMPACT_ATOMS: atom_id res chain seq x y z
N MET A 1 12.03 38.98 11.63
CA MET A 1 11.37 37.68 11.33
C MET A 1 12.29 36.90 10.41
N THR A 2 13.06 35.97 10.96
CA THR A 2 14.07 35.20 10.23
C THR A 2 13.38 33.98 9.63
N THR A 3 13.10 33.98 8.33
CA THR A 3 12.57 32.81 7.63
C THR A 3 13.68 31.76 7.54
N THR A 4 13.68 30.83 8.51
CA THR A 4 14.58 29.68 8.51
C THR A 4 14.39 28.93 7.19
N ARG A 5 15.41 28.96 6.34
CA ARG A 5 15.38 28.42 4.98
C ARG A 5 15.29 26.90 5.07
N SER A 6 14.06 26.36 5.16
CA SER A 6 13.81 24.92 5.24
C SER A 6 14.40 24.24 4.00
N LYS A 7 15.40 23.39 4.20
CA LYS A 7 15.97 22.59 3.11
C LYS A 7 14.85 21.64 2.66
N ARG A 8 14.44 21.73 1.40
CA ARG A 8 13.44 20.81 0.84
C ARG A 8 14.18 19.58 0.37
N TRP A 9 13.84 18.44 0.95
CA TRP A 9 14.32 17.16 0.46
C TRP A 9 13.64 16.89 -0.89
N ASN A 10 14.38 16.26 -1.81
CA ASN A 10 13.94 16.03 -3.19
C ASN A 10 12.86 14.93 -3.30
N GLY A 11 12.51 14.27 -2.18
CA GLY A 11 11.55 13.17 -2.14
C GLY A 11 12.11 11.83 -2.63
N ASN A 12 13.40 11.74 -2.95
CA ASN A 12 14.01 10.47 -3.37
C ASN A 12 14.56 9.71 -2.16
N ILE A 13 13.86 8.65 -1.77
CA ILE A 13 14.17 7.78 -0.64
C ILE A 13 15.57 7.16 -0.69
N GLU A 14 16.14 6.99 -1.88
CA GLU A 14 17.51 6.48 -2.10
C GLU A 14 18.59 7.46 -1.62
N THR A 15 18.26 8.75 -1.49
CA THR A 15 19.19 9.77 -1.00
C THR A 15 19.26 9.83 0.52
N LEU A 16 18.47 9.03 1.23
CA LEU A 16 18.49 8.92 2.68
C LEU A 16 19.56 7.94 3.15
N LYS A 17 20.11 8.19 4.34
CA LYS A 17 21.12 7.31 4.94
C LYS A 17 20.49 5.94 5.24
N SER A 18 21.27 4.88 5.03
CA SER A 18 20.85 3.51 5.33
C SER A 18 20.50 3.29 6.81
N ASP A 19 21.20 3.98 7.71
CA ASP A 19 20.94 3.98 9.14
C ASP A 19 19.54 4.55 9.47
N TYR A 20 19.22 5.71 8.90
CA TYR A 20 17.90 6.33 8.97
C TYR A 20 16.80 5.40 8.43
N LEU A 21 17.02 4.79 7.25
CA LEU A 21 16.06 3.84 6.69
C LEU A 21 15.86 2.61 7.58
N THR A 22 16.88 2.19 8.32
CA THR A 22 16.79 1.08 9.29
C THR A 22 15.89 1.46 10.47
N GLY A 23 16.01 2.69 10.98
CA GLY A 23 15.10 3.21 12.00
C GLY A 23 13.65 3.29 11.51
N VAL A 24 13.42 3.76 10.28
CA VAL A 24 12.07 3.79 9.68
C VAL A 24 11.49 2.38 9.56
N ILE A 25 12.27 1.41 9.09
CA ILE A 25 11.84 0.01 8.97
C ILE A 25 11.38 -0.53 10.33
N GLY A 26 12.15 -0.31 11.40
CA GLY A 26 11.77 -0.78 12.74
C GLY A 26 10.44 -0.17 13.22
N GLN A 27 10.21 1.11 12.94
CA GLN A 27 8.94 1.77 13.29
C GLN A 27 7.77 1.26 12.44
N MET A 28 7.99 0.96 11.16
CA MET A 28 6.98 0.35 10.30
C MET A 28 6.58 -1.04 10.76
N GLU A 29 7.56 -1.89 11.09
CA GLU A 29 7.28 -3.25 11.59
C GLU A 29 6.47 -3.25 12.89
N THR A 30 6.62 -2.20 13.71
CA THR A 30 5.94 -2.08 15.00
C THR A 30 4.56 -1.43 14.90
N TYR A 31 4.43 -0.37 14.08
CA TYR A 31 3.28 0.53 14.17
C TYR A 31 2.51 0.75 12.87
N GLY A 32 3.08 0.45 11.70
CA GLY A 32 2.43 0.84 10.45
C GLY A 32 2.92 0.18 9.16
N GLU A 33 1.97 -0.18 8.31
CA GLU A 33 2.22 -0.85 7.04
C GLU A 33 2.81 0.09 5.98
N LYS A 34 2.43 1.38 6.04
CA LYS A 34 2.75 2.39 5.02
C LYS A 34 3.37 3.61 5.66
N VAL A 35 4.31 4.25 4.96
CA VAL A 35 4.94 5.48 5.42
C VAL A 35 4.91 6.55 4.35
N GLN A 36 4.75 7.79 4.78
CA GLN A 36 4.80 8.97 3.93
C GLN A 36 5.84 9.94 4.49
N PHE A 37 6.72 10.49 3.67
CA PHE A 37 7.76 11.41 4.13
C PHE A 37 7.40 12.85 3.82
N ALA A 38 7.69 13.76 4.76
CA ALA A 38 7.61 15.19 4.52
C ALA A 38 8.77 15.63 3.63
N LEU A 39 8.46 16.43 2.60
CA LEU A 39 9.45 17.09 1.73
C LEU A 39 10.15 18.24 2.45
N VAL A 40 9.50 18.80 3.47
CA VAL A 40 10.10 19.78 4.36
C VAL A 40 10.90 19.01 5.41
N THR A 41 12.23 19.07 5.31
CA THR A 41 13.13 18.43 6.29
C THR A 41 13.71 19.48 7.24
N SER A 42 13.90 19.06 8.49
CA SER A 42 14.67 19.80 9.49
C SER A 42 15.71 18.85 10.09
N GLY A 43 17.00 19.14 9.88
CA GLY A 43 18.09 18.39 10.51
C GLY A 43 18.42 17.03 9.88
N ASN A 44 18.35 15.97 10.69
CA ASN A 44 18.99 14.66 10.44
C ASN A 44 18.24 13.74 9.45
N GLY A 45 17.07 14.17 8.96
CA GLY A 45 16.26 13.42 8.01
C GLY A 45 14.94 14.13 7.72
N PRO A 46 14.19 13.68 6.69
CA PRO A 46 12.79 14.09 6.55
C PRO A 46 11.98 13.57 7.73
N ARG A 47 10.90 14.27 8.10
CA ARG A 47 9.92 13.72 9.04
C ARG A 47 9.02 12.75 8.28
N TYR A 48 8.37 11.82 8.96
CA TYR A 48 7.56 10.82 8.29
C TYR A 48 6.32 10.43 9.07
N GLU A 49 5.27 10.02 8.38
CA GLU A 49 3.99 9.61 8.93
C GLU A 49 3.74 8.15 8.55
N LEU A 50 3.54 7.32 9.56
CA LEU A 50 3.10 5.94 9.41
C LEU A 50 1.58 5.87 9.37
N THR A 51 1.05 5.01 8.51
CA THR A 51 -0.37 4.65 8.47
C THR A 51 -0.48 3.17 8.84
N ASN A 52 -1.22 2.89 9.90
CA ASN A 52 -1.54 1.54 10.36
C ASN A 52 -2.63 0.91 9.48
N SER A 53 -2.79 -0.41 9.56
CA SER A 53 -3.85 -1.18 8.88
C SER A 53 -5.26 -0.68 9.23
N ALA A 54 -5.45 -0.18 10.46
CA ALA A 54 -6.69 0.47 10.90
C ALA A 54 -6.88 1.91 10.35
N GLY A 55 -5.99 2.40 9.49
CA GLY A 55 -6.04 3.75 8.92
C GLY A 55 -5.60 4.87 9.88
N LYS A 56 -5.20 4.54 11.11
CA LYS A 56 -4.66 5.49 12.08
C LYS A 56 -3.28 5.95 11.67
N LYS A 57 -3.01 7.24 11.78
CA LYS A 57 -1.73 7.83 11.40
C LYS A 57 -0.88 8.22 12.62
N MET A 58 0.43 8.03 12.50
CA MET A 58 1.42 8.32 13.54
C MET A 58 2.63 8.99 12.90
N ALA A 59 2.91 10.24 13.27
CA ALA A 59 4.06 10.95 12.74
C ALA A 59 5.29 10.80 13.64
N PHE A 60 6.44 10.80 13.00
CA PHE A 60 7.75 10.67 13.58
C PHE A 60 8.67 11.74 13.01
N ASP A 61 9.58 12.22 13.84
CA ASP A 61 10.60 13.17 13.43
C ASP A 61 11.79 12.48 12.73
N GLY A 62 12.78 13.27 12.32
CA GLY A 62 14.01 12.76 11.68
C GLY A 62 14.90 11.91 12.58
N ASN A 63 14.59 11.80 13.88
CA ASN A 63 15.27 10.95 14.86
C ASN A 63 14.40 9.73 15.26
N HIS A 64 13.32 9.45 14.53
CA HIS A 64 12.39 8.35 14.80
C HIS A 64 11.62 8.48 16.12
N HIS A 65 11.51 9.69 16.68
CA HIS A 65 10.67 9.95 17.83
C HIS A 65 9.27 10.34 17.41
N LEU A 66 8.28 9.91 18.18
CA LEU A 66 6.89 10.28 17.94
C LEU A 66 6.76 11.81 18.00
N HIS A 67 6.20 12.40 16.95
CA HIS A 67 6.03 13.83 16.81
C HIS A 67 4.57 14.14 16.51
N HIS A 68 4.07 15.26 17.04
CA HIS A 68 2.75 15.75 16.70
C HIS A 68 2.84 16.58 15.42
N PRO A 69 2.39 16.06 14.26
CA PRO A 69 2.56 16.75 12.99
C PRO A 69 1.69 18.01 12.94
N GLU A 70 2.20 19.08 12.35
CA GLU A 70 1.37 20.25 12.08
C GLU A 70 0.45 19.96 10.87
N ALA A 71 -0.77 20.50 10.85
CA ALA A 71 -1.78 20.16 9.84
C ALA A 71 -1.32 20.38 8.38
N ALA A 72 -0.34 21.28 8.15
CA ALA A 72 0.21 21.59 6.83
C ALA A 72 1.43 20.75 6.43
N GLU A 73 1.96 19.94 7.35
CA GLU A 73 3.26 19.28 7.22
C GLU A 73 3.22 18.06 6.28
N PHE A 74 2.11 17.30 6.36
CA PHE A 74 1.83 16.15 5.48
C PHE A 74 0.73 16.46 4.45
N ALA A 75 0.45 17.75 4.22
CA ALA A 75 -0.54 18.18 3.24
C ALA A 75 -0.14 17.76 1.81
N PRO A 76 -1.13 17.54 0.92
CA PRO A 76 -0.87 17.21 -0.47
C PRO A 76 -0.01 18.29 -1.14
N GLY A 77 1.20 17.91 -1.58
CA GLY A 77 2.22 18.81 -2.13
C GLY A 77 3.42 19.08 -1.21
N ASN A 78 3.30 18.76 0.09
CA ASN A 78 4.38 18.86 1.07
C ASN A 78 4.91 17.51 1.55
N ALA A 79 4.30 16.41 1.10
CA ALA A 79 4.73 15.06 1.42
C ALA A 79 4.85 14.18 0.16
N THR A 80 5.67 13.13 0.25
CA THR A 80 5.86 12.14 -0.81
C THR A 80 4.62 11.26 -0.99
N GLY A 81 4.67 10.34 -1.96
CA GLY A 81 3.72 9.22 -1.98
C GLY A 81 3.90 8.31 -0.75
N SER A 82 2.92 7.43 -0.52
CA SER A 82 3.03 6.38 0.48
C SER A 82 3.93 5.26 -0.02
N PHE A 83 4.93 4.91 0.79
CA PHE A 83 5.86 3.83 0.56
C PHE A 83 5.54 2.64 1.46
N THR A 84 5.68 1.43 0.92
CA THR A 84 5.58 0.20 1.70
C THR A 84 6.93 -0.16 2.32
N ILE A 85 6.91 -0.99 3.35
CA ILE A 85 8.15 -1.48 3.99
C ILE A 85 9.09 -2.15 2.98
N GLU A 86 8.56 -2.87 2.00
CA GLU A 86 9.34 -3.51 0.95
C GLU A 86 10.08 -2.49 0.08
N GLN A 87 9.41 -1.40 -0.30
CA GLN A 87 10.02 -0.33 -1.09
C GLN A 87 11.17 0.35 -0.33
N ILE A 88 11.09 0.40 1.00
CA ILE A 88 12.12 0.98 1.87
C ILE A 88 13.29 0.02 2.05
N LYS A 89 13.00 -1.27 2.21
CA LYS A 89 14.02 -2.32 2.21
C LYS A 89 14.77 -2.35 0.87
N LEU A 90 14.07 -2.15 -0.25
CA LEU A 90 14.65 -2.09 -1.58
C LEU A 90 15.49 -0.81 -1.79
N ALA A 91 15.00 0.34 -1.33
CA ALA A 91 15.76 1.59 -1.32
C ALA A 91 17.04 1.49 -0.49
N LYS A 92 16.98 0.84 0.69
CA LYS A 92 18.14 0.54 1.52
C LYS A 92 19.14 -0.38 0.81
N ALA A 93 18.66 -1.34 0.03
CA ALA A 93 19.50 -2.25 -0.74
C ALA A 93 20.13 -1.63 -2.00
N GLY A 94 19.81 -0.37 -2.34
CA GLY A 94 20.39 0.36 -3.47
C GLY A 94 20.03 -0.20 -4.85
N ALA A 95 18.97 -1.02 -4.96
CA ALA A 95 18.73 -1.87 -6.12
C ALA A 95 17.71 -1.35 -7.16
N LEU A 96 17.31 -0.08 -7.11
CA LEU A 96 16.53 0.55 -8.19
C LEU A 96 17.43 1.55 -8.94
N LYS A 97 17.79 1.19 -10.17
CA LYS A 97 18.18 2.21 -11.16
C LYS A 97 16.95 3.12 -11.35
N PRO A 98 17.08 4.44 -11.29
CA PRO A 98 15.93 5.33 -11.27
C PRO A 98 15.23 5.28 -12.63
N ALA A 99 14.01 4.76 -12.67
CA ALA A 99 13.04 5.21 -13.66
C ALA A 99 12.75 6.68 -13.32
N ARG A 100 13.42 7.59 -14.04
CA ARG A 100 13.14 9.03 -14.04
C ARG A 100 11.63 9.25 -14.21
N THR A 101 10.92 9.59 -13.14
CA THR A 101 9.66 10.34 -13.25
C THR A 101 10.01 11.79 -13.04
N SER A 102 10.20 12.51 -14.15
CA SER A 102 10.36 13.95 -14.13
C SER A 102 9.07 14.58 -13.59
N SER A 103 9.24 15.70 -12.89
CA SER A 103 8.17 16.59 -12.46
C SER A 103 7.33 17.00 -13.68
N GLY A 104 6.13 16.44 -13.80
CA GLY A 104 5.17 16.75 -14.85
C GLY A 104 3.76 16.69 -14.30
N ARG A 105 3.21 17.87 -14.03
CA ARG A 105 1.78 18.24 -14.10
C ARG A 105 0.76 17.21 -13.58
N VAL A 106 0.11 17.57 -12.48
CA VAL A 106 -1.10 16.92 -11.95
C VAL A 106 -2.13 16.66 -13.06
N THR A 107 -2.29 15.39 -13.42
CA THR A 107 -3.54 14.86 -13.93
C THR A 107 -4.03 13.82 -12.91
N ARG A 108 -5.11 14.21 -12.24
CA ARG A 108 -6.01 13.44 -11.40
C ARG A 108 -5.94 11.91 -11.66
N ALA A 109 -5.34 11.17 -10.74
CA ALA A 109 -5.52 9.71 -10.64
C ALA A 109 -5.37 9.26 -9.19
N THR A 110 -6.51 8.86 -8.64
CA THR A 110 -6.79 7.96 -7.50
C THR A 110 -5.61 7.06 -7.10
N GLY A 111 -5.25 7.00 -5.80
CA GLY A 111 -4.30 6.00 -5.27
C GLY A 111 -4.86 4.57 -5.30
N PRO A 112 -4.20 3.54 -4.70
CA PRO A 112 -2.83 3.41 -4.19
C PRO A 112 -2.02 2.33 -4.96
N ARG A 113 -0.68 2.28 -4.83
CA ARG A 113 0.12 1.11 -5.26
C ARG A 113 -0.01 -0.01 -4.21
N GLY A 114 -1.15 -0.69 -4.26
CA GLY A 114 -1.37 -1.98 -3.62
C GLY A 114 -0.77 -3.12 -4.45
N PRO A 115 -1.20 -4.37 -4.21
CA PRO A 115 -0.59 -5.55 -4.81
C PRO A 115 -0.43 -5.37 -6.32
N SER A 116 0.61 -5.99 -6.91
CA SER A 116 0.75 -6.05 -8.38
C SER A 116 -0.63 -6.36 -9.00
N ALA A 117 -0.99 -5.78 -10.15
CA ALA A 117 -2.35 -5.88 -10.69
C ALA A 117 -2.89 -7.33 -10.71
N ALA A 118 -2.01 -8.30 -10.96
CA ALA A 118 -2.32 -9.73 -10.90
C ALA A 118 -2.62 -10.27 -9.49
N THR A 119 -2.00 -9.70 -8.45
CA THR A 119 -2.23 -10.06 -7.05
C THR A 119 -3.50 -9.39 -6.50
N ARG A 120 -3.81 -8.14 -6.89
CA ARG A 120 -5.13 -7.55 -6.52
C ARG A 120 -6.27 -8.31 -7.17
N ALA A 121 -6.10 -8.69 -8.43
CA ALA A 121 -7.10 -9.48 -9.14
C ALA A 121 -7.32 -10.85 -8.47
N LYS A 122 -6.26 -11.51 -7.97
CA LYS A 122 -6.38 -12.76 -7.21
C LYS A 122 -7.10 -12.57 -5.88
N ASP A 123 -6.73 -11.53 -5.13
CA ASP A 123 -7.29 -11.23 -3.80
C ASP A 123 -8.77 -10.83 -3.88
N LEU A 124 -9.15 -10.06 -4.91
CA LEU A 124 -10.54 -9.72 -5.21
C LEU A 124 -11.37 -10.96 -5.55
N VAL A 125 -10.85 -11.87 -6.40
CA VAL A 125 -11.53 -13.12 -6.75
C VAL A 125 -11.76 -14.01 -5.52
N ASP A 126 -10.76 -14.15 -4.65
CA ASP A 126 -10.90 -14.96 -3.44
C ASP A 126 -11.87 -14.33 -2.43
N THR A 127 -11.89 -13.00 -2.34
CA THR A 127 -12.86 -12.25 -1.52
C THR A 127 -14.28 -12.42 -2.03
N GLU A 128 -14.53 -12.15 -3.31
CA GLU A 128 -15.86 -12.31 -3.94
C GLU A 128 -16.38 -13.75 -3.85
N LYS A 129 -15.49 -14.73 -4.07
CA LYS A 129 -15.82 -16.16 -3.93
C LYS A 129 -16.28 -16.49 -2.51
N TYR A 130 -15.57 -15.97 -1.51
CA TYR A 130 -15.89 -16.23 -0.10
C TYR A 130 -17.19 -15.54 0.32
N GLU A 131 -17.42 -14.30 -0.11
CA GLU A 131 -18.66 -13.58 0.16
C GLU A 131 -19.87 -14.27 -0.44
N TYR A 132 -19.77 -14.70 -1.71
CA TYR A 132 -20.85 -15.44 -2.37
C TYR A 132 -21.11 -16.79 -1.72
N PHE A 133 -20.06 -17.57 -1.43
CA PHE A 133 -20.20 -18.85 -0.74
C PHE A 133 -20.86 -18.69 0.65
N LYS A 134 -20.48 -17.66 1.39
CA LYS A 134 -21.06 -17.36 2.71
C LYS A 134 -22.53 -16.95 2.62
N ALA A 135 -22.89 -16.12 1.65
CA ALA A 135 -24.26 -15.66 1.44
C ALA A 135 -25.19 -16.80 0.98
N ASN A 136 -24.66 -17.72 0.16
CA ASN A 136 -25.40 -18.80 -0.49
C ASN A 136 -25.14 -20.18 0.11
N ARG A 137 -24.55 -20.25 1.32
CA ARG A 137 -24.20 -21.51 2.00
C ARG A 137 -25.40 -22.44 2.22
N GLY A 138 -26.62 -21.90 2.29
CA GLY A 138 -27.85 -22.69 2.42
C GLY A 138 -28.41 -23.22 1.08
N THR A 139 -27.98 -22.68 -0.05
CA THR A 139 -28.45 -23.06 -1.40
C THR A 139 -27.40 -23.84 -2.19
N LEU A 140 -26.16 -23.86 -1.73
CA LEU A 140 -25.04 -24.54 -2.36
C LEU A 140 -24.84 -25.95 -1.76
N PRO A 141 -24.56 -26.98 -2.57
CA PRO A 141 -24.24 -28.32 -2.09
C PRO A 141 -22.95 -28.31 -1.25
N ASP A 142 -22.88 -29.12 -0.17
CA ASP A 142 -21.67 -29.21 0.66
C ASP A 142 -20.42 -29.69 -0.13
N THR A 143 -20.63 -30.44 -1.22
CA THR A 143 -19.59 -30.92 -2.13
C THR A 143 -19.09 -29.85 -3.11
N ILE A 144 -19.70 -28.66 -3.18
CA ILE A 144 -19.24 -27.57 -4.05
C ILE A 144 -17.83 -27.09 -3.69
N GLY A 145 -17.41 -27.28 -2.44
CA GLY A 145 -16.07 -26.94 -1.96
C GLY A 145 -14.96 -27.70 -2.70
N GLU A 146 -15.25 -28.90 -3.20
CA GLU A 146 -14.32 -29.71 -4.00
C GLU A 146 -14.02 -29.07 -5.36
N HIS A 147 -14.98 -28.34 -5.91
CA HIS A 147 -14.87 -27.61 -7.17
C HIS A 147 -14.41 -26.15 -7.00
N SER A 148 -13.97 -25.76 -5.80
CA SER A 148 -13.50 -24.40 -5.49
C SER A 148 -12.36 -23.92 -6.39
N THR A 149 -11.51 -24.83 -6.85
CA THR A 149 -10.41 -24.54 -7.79
C THR A 149 -10.93 -24.16 -9.18
N GLU A 150 -11.95 -24.86 -9.67
CA GLU A 150 -12.60 -24.61 -10.96
C GLU A 150 -13.39 -23.29 -10.94
N ILE A 151 -14.11 -23.03 -9.85
CA ILE A 151 -14.80 -21.74 -9.62
C ILE A 151 -13.79 -20.58 -9.65
N THR A 152 -12.65 -20.74 -8.97
CA THR A 152 -11.60 -19.72 -8.96
C THR A 152 -11.01 -19.51 -10.37
N ALA A 153 -10.90 -20.57 -11.18
CA ALA A 153 -10.43 -20.47 -12.56
C ALA A 153 -11.42 -19.72 -13.47
N LEU A 154 -12.72 -19.99 -13.34
CA LEU A 154 -13.78 -19.29 -14.08
C LEU A 154 -13.85 -17.81 -13.71
N MET A 155 -13.76 -17.49 -12.42
CA MET A 155 -13.73 -16.10 -11.95
C MET A 155 -12.47 -15.36 -12.43
N ARG A 156 -11.31 -16.03 -12.47
CA ARG A 156 -10.09 -15.46 -13.09
C ARG A 156 -10.23 -15.24 -14.59
N GLY A 157 -11.09 -15.99 -15.26
CA GLY A 157 -11.45 -15.81 -16.67
C GLY A 157 -12.38 -14.61 -16.93
N GLY A 158 -12.85 -13.92 -15.87
CA GLY A 158 -13.71 -12.74 -15.97
C GLY A 158 -15.20 -13.00 -15.71
N MET A 159 -15.58 -14.20 -15.27
CA MET A 159 -16.96 -14.50 -14.85
C MET A 159 -17.23 -13.98 -13.43
N SER A 160 -18.46 -13.56 -13.15
CA SER A 160 -18.87 -13.19 -11.78
C SER A 160 -18.97 -14.43 -10.88
N ALA A 161 -18.92 -14.24 -9.56
CA ALA A 161 -19.08 -15.34 -8.60
C ALA A 161 -20.38 -16.13 -8.88
N GLU A 162 -21.50 -15.45 -9.05
CA GLU A 162 -22.79 -16.09 -9.33
C GLU A 162 -22.80 -16.94 -10.61
N GLN A 163 -22.17 -16.45 -11.69
CA GLN A 163 -22.03 -17.21 -12.94
C GLN A 163 -21.08 -18.40 -12.79
N ALA A 164 -19.95 -18.22 -12.10
CA ALA A 164 -18.97 -19.27 -11.89
C ALA A 164 -19.53 -20.41 -11.02
N PHE A 165 -20.21 -20.07 -9.92
CA PHE A 165 -20.92 -21.05 -9.10
C PHE A 165 -22.06 -21.71 -9.88
N GLY A 166 -22.84 -20.94 -10.67
CA GLY A 166 -23.92 -21.48 -11.49
C GLY A 166 -23.47 -22.46 -12.59
N GLU A 167 -22.34 -22.19 -13.25
CA GLU A 167 -21.74 -23.09 -14.24
C GLU A 167 -21.27 -24.41 -13.62
N VAL A 168 -20.61 -24.34 -12.46
CA VAL A 168 -20.17 -25.52 -11.73
C VAL A 168 -21.37 -26.32 -11.20
N LEU A 169 -22.42 -25.65 -10.72
CA LEU A 169 -23.65 -26.31 -10.34
C LEU A 169 -24.24 -27.07 -11.53
N LYS A 170 -24.51 -26.42 -12.66
CA LYS A 170 -25.07 -27.08 -13.86
C LYS A 170 -24.26 -28.27 -14.39
N LYS A 171 -22.96 -28.26 -14.16
CA LYS A 171 -22.03 -29.27 -14.68
C LYS A 171 -21.91 -30.48 -13.76
N TYR A 172 -22.11 -30.32 -12.45
CA TYR A 172 -21.89 -31.35 -11.45
C TYR A 172 -23.13 -31.72 -10.60
N PHE A 173 -24.22 -30.94 -10.68
CA PHE A 173 -25.47 -31.09 -9.92
C PHE A 173 -26.71 -30.83 -10.79
#